data_AF-A0A0D1LEA8-F1
#
_entry.id   AF-A0A0D1LEA8-F1
#
_cell.length_a   1.000
_cell.length_b   1.000
_cell.length_c   1.000
_cell.angle_alpha   90.00
_cell.angle_beta   90.00
_cell.angle_gamma   90.00
#
_symmetry.space_group_name_H-M   'P 1'
#
loop_
_entity.id
_entity.type
_entity.pdbx_description
1 polymer ?
#
loop_
_entity_poly.entity_id
_entity_poly.type
_entity_poly.pdbx_seq_one_letter_code
_entity_poly.pdbx_strand_id
1 'polypeptide(L)'
;MSEPISLDDEAAKQAVQEWHAYADKVHAHGQNHHMTLEEIRVAVGDTYAPFVAAKQAEMQAREAAYARAAATARGHAQRLSNTATIFETTDDDAAARINRIVDA
;
A
#
# COMPACT_ATOMS: atom_id res chain seq x y z
N MET A 1 -26.00 23.05 -6.30
CA MET A 1 -24.66 23.67 -6.28
C MET A 1 -23.74 22.65 -5.64
N SER A 2 -22.84 22.04 -6.41
CA SER A 2 -21.87 21.08 -5.89
C SER A 2 -20.74 21.86 -5.19
N GLU A 3 -20.25 21.37 -4.06
CA GLU A 3 -19.08 21.97 -3.42
C GLU A 3 -17.86 21.91 -4.36
N PRO A 4 -17.02 22.96 -4.38
CA PRO A 4 -15.79 22.95 -5.15
C PRO A 4 -14.87 21.85 -4.61
N ILE A 5 -14.51 20.92 -5.48
CA ILE A 5 -13.57 19.85 -5.13
C ILE A 5 -12.18 20.49 -5.14
N SER A 6 -11.50 20.47 -4.00
CA SER A 6 -10.11 20.91 -3.85
C SER A 6 -9.33 19.85 -3.08
N LEU A 7 -8.02 19.80 -3.29
CA LEU A 7 -7.10 18.91 -2.60
C LEU A 7 -6.02 19.75 -1.93
N ASP A 8 -5.71 19.43 -0.68
CA ASP A 8 -4.51 19.96 -0.03
C ASP A 8 -3.32 19.11 -0.48
N ASP A 9 -2.47 19.68 -1.34
CA ASP A 9 -1.35 18.97 -1.96
C ASP A 9 -0.30 18.48 -0.96
N GLU A 10 -0.02 19.25 0.09
CA GLU A 10 0.96 18.85 1.09
C GLU A 10 0.40 17.72 1.96
N ALA A 11 -0.86 17.83 2.37
CA ALA A 11 -1.54 16.73 3.07
C ALA A 11 -1.65 15.47 2.19
N ALA A 12 -1.88 15.63 0.87
CA ALA A 12 -1.95 14.52 -0.07
C ALA A 12 -0.58 13.83 -0.25
N LYS A 13 0.50 14.60 -0.42
CA LYS A 13 1.87 14.06 -0.49
C LYS A 13 2.24 13.33 0.80
N GLN A 14 1.92 13.89 1.96
CA GLN A 14 2.14 13.23 3.24
C GLN A 14 1.36 11.90 3.33
N ALA A 15 0.07 11.91 2.98
CA ALA A 15 -0.75 10.71 3.01
C ALA A 15 -0.25 9.61 2.05
N VAL A 16 0.28 9.98 0.87
CA VAL A 16 0.94 9.02 -0.03
C VAL A 16 2.12 8.32 0.66
N GLN A 17 2.99 9.08 1.35
CA GLN A 17 4.12 8.52 2.08
C GLN A 17 3.67 7.62 3.25
N GLU A 18 2.63 8.02 3.96
CA GLU A 18 2.05 7.22 5.05
C GLU A 18 1.49 5.90 4.54
N TRP A 19 0.82 5.89 3.39
CA TRP A 19 0.32 4.67 2.76
C TRP A 19 1.45 3.73 2.32
N HIS A 20 2.54 4.27 1.78
CA HIS A 20 3.72 3.48 1.46
C HIS A 20 4.36 2.87 2.71
N ALA A 21 4.59 3.68 3.74
CA ALA A 21 5.15 3.21 5.00
C ALA A 21 4.26 2.16 5.67
N TYR A 22 2.94 2.32 5.61
CA TYR A 22 1.99 1.32 6.09
C TYR A 22 2.08 0.02 5.29
N ALA A 23 2.12 0.09 3.95
CA ALA A 23 2.26 -1.08 3.11
C ALA A 23 3.53 -1.89 3.44
N ASP A 24 4.64 -1.21 3.69
CA ASP A 24 5.91 -1.86 4.04
C ASP A 24 5.86 -2.52 5.42
N LYS A 25 5.25 -1.85 6.42
CA LYS A 25 5.00 -2.44 7.75
C LYS A 25 4.15 -3.70 7.66
N VAL A 26 3.05 -3.65 6.90
CA VAL A 26 2.13 -4.79 6.71
C VAL A 26 2.85 -5.95 6.01
N HIS A 27 3.64 -5.66 4.99
CA HIS A 27 4.40 -6.67 4.26
C HIS A 27 5.44 -7.35 5.15
N ALA A 28 6.23 -6.57 5.88
CA ALA A 28 7.24 -7.09 6.81
C ALA A 28 6.61 -7.92 7.94
N HIS A 29 5.48 -7.48 8.47
CA HIS A 29 4.74 -8.24 9.48
C HIS A 29 4.27 -9.61 8.95
N GLY A 30 3.89 -9.69 7.68
CA GLY A 30 3.50 -10.95 7.05
C GLY A 30 4.63 -11.97 6.90
N GLN A 31 5.88 -11.50 6.82
CA GLN A 31 7.09 -12.32 6.70
C GLN A 31 7.69 -12.72 8.05
N ASN A 32 7.19 -12.13 9.14
CA ASN A 32 7.68 -12.42 10.48
C ASN A 32 7.02 -13.68 11.04
N HIS A 33 7.80 -14.75 11.14
CA HIS A 33 7.39 -16.01 11.74
C HIS A 33 8.06 -16.20 13.09
N HIS A 34 7.29 -16.64 14.09
CA HIS A 34 7.82 -16.88 15.43
C HIS A 34 8.79 -18.07 15.48
N MET A 35 8.56 -19.07 14.63
CA MET A 35 9.44 -20.22 14.42
C MET A 35 9.53 -20.51 12.92
N THR A 36 10.71 -20.91 12.48
CA THR A 36 10.93 -21.46 11.15
C THR A 36 10.29 -22.85 11.02
N LEU A 37 10.01 -23.27 9.79
CA LEU A 37 9.45 -24.59 9.53
C LEU A 37 10.35 -25.73 10.04
N GLU A 38 11.67 -25.53 9.99
CA GLU A 38 12.65 -26.50 10.48
C GLU A 38 12.62 -26.58 12.01
N GLU A 39 12.54 -25.45 12.73
CA GLU A 39 12.37 -25.46 14.19
C GLU A 39 11.06 -26.15 14.60
N ILE A 40 9.98 -25.95 13.84
CA ILE A 40 8.72 -26.66 14.08
C ILE A 40 8.91 -28.17 13.87
N ARG A 41 9.56 -28.58 12.78
CA ARG A 41 9.85 -29.99 12.49
C ARG A 41 10.65 -30.64 13.61
N VAL A 42 11.72 -29.99 14.07
CA VAL A 42 12.57 -30.48 15.17
C VAL A 42 11.78 -30.59 16.48
N ALA A 43 10.90 -29.63 16.77
CA ALA A 43 10.12 -29.62 18.01
C ALA A 43 9.08 -30.75 18.10
N VAL A 44 8.46 -31.13 16.96
CA VAL A 44 7.39 -32.13 16.94
C VAL A 44 7.87 -33.53 16.52
N GLY A 45 8.99 -33.63 15.81
CA GLY A 45 9.52 -34.88 15.27
C GLY A 45 8.77 -35.41 14.04
N ASP A 46 9.36 -36.41 13.39
CA ASP A 46 8.94 -36.89 12.07
C ASP A 46 7.54 -37.51 12.04
N THR A 47 7.06 -38.06 13.16
CA THR A 47 5.71 -38.64 13.28
C THR A 47 4.61 -37.64 12.92
N TYR A 48 4.87 -36.34 13.09
CA TYR A 48 3.93 -35.27 12.83
C TYR A 48 4.16 -34.57 11.47
N ALA A 49 4.76 -35.25 10.50
CA ALA A 49 4.96 -34.71 9.14
C ALA A 49 3.70 -34.08 8.51
N PRO A 50 2.47 -34.64 8.64
CA PRO A 50 1.26 -33.99 8.13
C PRO A 50 0.96 -32.64 8.78
N PHE A 51 1.24 -32.50 10.08
CA PHE A 51 1.09 -31.23 10.79
C PHE A 51 2.09 -30.19 10.30
N VAL A 52 3.36 -30.59 10.09
CA VAL A 52 4.40 -29.69 9.55
C VAL A 52 4.01 -29.20 8.15
N ALA A 53 3.50 -30.08 7.29
CA ALA A 53 3.02 -29.70 5.96
C ALA A 53 1.83 -28.72 6.02
N ALA A 54 0.87 -28.95 6.93
CA ALA A 54 -0.24 -28.03 7.15
C ALA A 54 0.26 -26.66 7.64
N LYS A 55 1.27 -26.63 8.52
CA LYS A 55 1.89 -25.38 8.99
C LYS A 55 2.61 -24.62 7.89
N GLN A 56 3.31 -25.31 6.99
CA GLN A 56 3.90 -24.67 5.81
C GLN A 56 2.83 -23.99 4.94
N ALA A 57 1.71 -24.67 4.68
CA ALA A 57 0.61 -24.11 3.90
C ALA A 57 -0.04 -22.90 4.61
N GLU A 58 -0.22 -22.97 5.93
CA GLU A 58 -0.71 -21.86 6.75
C GLU A 58 0.21 -20.64 6.67
N MET A 59 1.53 -20.83 6.81
CA MET A 59 2.53 -19.76 6.72
C MET A 59 2.50 -19.08 5.34
N GLN A 60 2.45 -19.86 4.26
CA GLN A 60 2.34 -19.32 2.89
C GLN A 60 1.03 -18.56 2.66
N ALA A 61 -0.10 -19.10 3.13
CA ALA A 61 -1.41 -18.46 3.01
C ALA A 61 -1.44 -17.12 3.77
N ARG A 62 -0.82 -17.08 4.95
CA ARG A 62 -0.67 -15.88 5.77
C ARG A 62 0.18 -14.83 5.05
N GLU A 63 1.37 -15.19 4.59
CA GLU A 63 2.25 -14.30 3.81
C GLU A 63 1.52 -13.70 2.60
N ALA A 64 0.81 -14.55 1.84
CA ALA A 64 0.05 -14.11 0.68
C ALA A 64 -1.08 -13.14 1.05
N ALA A 65 -1.74 -13.33 2.20
CA ALA A 65 -2.77 -12.41 2.70
C ALA A 65 -2.19 -11.04 3.04
N TYR A 66 -1.07 -10.98 3.76
CA TYR A 66 -0.38 -9.73 4.06
C TYR A 66 0.17 -9.05 2.81
N ALA A 67 0.69 -9.81 1.84
CA ALA A 67 1.12 -9.27 0.55
C ALA A 67 -0.02 -8.60 -0.21
N ARG A 68 -1.23 -9.20 -0.23
CA ARG A 68 -2.42 -8.57 -0.82
C ARG A 68 -2.79 -7.28 -0.11
N ALA A 69 -2.81 -7.27 1.23
CA ALA A 69 -3.12 -6.08 2.00
C ALA A 69 -2.12 -4.93 1.73
N ALA A 70 -0.81 -5.24 1.68
CA ALA A 70 0.22 -4.28 1.32
C ALA A 70 0.04 -3.76 -0.12
N ALA A 71 -0.32 -4.63 -1.08
CA ALA A 71 -0.61 -4.20 -2.44
C ALA A 71 -1.82 -3.25 -2.53
N THR A 72 -2.88 -3.51 -1.76
CA THR A 72 -4.03 -2.60 -1.66
C THR A 72 -3.61 -1.22 -1.14
N ALA A 73 -2.79 -1.18 -0.08
CA ALA A 73 -2.26 0.08 0.46
C ALA A 73 -1.41 0.85 -0.57
N ARG A 74 -0.52 0.17 -1.30
CA ARG A 74 0.24 0.78 -2.41
C ARG A 74 -0.68 1.30 -3.51
N GLY A 75 -1.75 0.58 -3.83
CA GLY A 75 -2.76 1.03 -4.78
C GLY A 75 -3.57 2.26 -4.31
N HIS A 76 -3.70 2.48 -3.00
CA HIS A 76 -4.27 3.72 -2.46
C HIS A 76 -3.31 4.89 -2.63
N ALA A 77 -2.04 4.72 -2.26
CA ALA A 77 -0.98 5.71 -2.50
C ALA A 77 -0.90 6.13 -3.97
N GLN A 78 -0.88 5.16 -4.89
CA GLN A 78 -0.79 5.44 -6.32
C GLN A 78 -2.01 6.22 -6.83
N ARG A 79 -3.22 5.85 -6.41
CA ARG A 79 -4.43 6.59 -6.80
C ARG A 79 -4.41 8.02 -6.27
N LEU A 80 -4.02 8.22 -5.00
CA LEU A 80 -3.93 9.56 -4.41
C LEU A 80 -2.87 10.41 -5.12
N SER A 81 -1.69 9.84 -5.41
CA SER A 81 -0.64 10.52 -6.16
C SER A 81 -1.13 10.94 -7.56
N ASN A 82 -1.82 10.04 -8.27
CA ASN A 82 -2.35 10.35 -9.59
C ASN A 82 -3.39 11.47 -9.52
N THR A 83 -4.27 11.44 -8.51
CA THR A 83 -5.25 12.51 -8.29
C THR A 83 -4.54 13.84 -8.04
N ALA A 84 -3.56 13.90 -7.14
CA ALA A 84 -2.82 15.13 -6.85
C ALA A 84 -2.20 15.73 -8.12
N THR A 85 -1.53 14.91 -8.94
CA THR A 85 -0.97 15.35 -10.23
C THR A 85 -2.03 15.90 -11.17
N ILE A 86 -3.22 15.29 -11.24
CA ILE A 86 -4.31 15.79 -12.10
C ILE A 86 -4.79 17.18 -11.62
N PHE A 87 -4.92 17.39 -10.31
CA PHE A 87 -5.31 18.69 -9.75
C PHE A 87 -4.27 19.77 -10.08
N GLU A 88 -2.99 19.50 -9.79
CA GLU A 88 -1.87 20.42 -10.08
C GLU A 88 -1.83 20.80 -11.57
N THR A 89 -1.91 19.81 -12.47
CA THR A 89 -1.88 20.07 -13.93
C THR A 89 -3.09 20.88 -14.39
N THR A 90 -4.27 20.62 -13.82
CA THR A 90 -5.50 21.34 -14.19
C THR A 90 -5.46 22.79 -13.73
N ASP A 91 -4.92 23.05 -12.54
CA ASP A 91 -4.77 24.39 -11.99
C ASP A 91 -3.74 25.21 -12.79
N ASP A 92 -2.62 24.59 -13.18
CA ASP A 92 -1.61 25.19 -14.04
C ASP A 92 -2.19 25.57 -15.43
N ASP A 93 -2.94 24.66 -16.05
CA ASP A 93 -3.58 24.89 -17.34
C ASP A 93 -4.62 26.02 -17.26
N ALA A 94 -5.41 26.06 -16.17
CA ALA A 94 -6.38 27.11 -15.92
C ALA A 94 -5.70 28.47 -15.73
N ALA A 95 -4.64 28.55 -14.93
CA ALA A 95 -3.86 29.76 -14.71
C ALA A 95 -3.25 30.27 -16.02
N ALA A 96 -2.64 29.39 -16.81
CA ALA A 96 -2.06 29.74 -18.11
C ALA A 96 -3.11 30.25 -19.11
N ARG A 97 -4.34 29.72 -19.05
CA ARG A 97 -5.45 30.18 -19.89
C ARG A 97 -5.98 31.54 -19.45
N ILE A 98 -6.10 31.78 -18.13
CA ILE A 98 -6.54 33.07 -17.57
C ILE A 98 -5.52 34.16 -17.91
N ASN A 99 -4.23 33.91 -17.68
CA ASN A 99 -3.18 34.89 -17.99
C ASN A 99 -3.18 35.27 -19.48
N ARG A 100 -3.36 34.30 -20.38
CA ARG A 100 -3.51 34.58 -21.83
C ARG A 100 -4.70 35.48 -22.18
N ILE A 101 -5.78 35.45 -21.40
CA ILE A 101 -6.96 36.30 -21.63
C ILE A 101 -6.74 37.69 -21.01
N VAL A 102 -6.07 37.76 -19.86
CA VAL A 102 -5.80 39.01 -19.14
C VAL A 102 -4.69 39.83 -19.82
N ASP A 103 -3.71 39.16 -20.43
CA ASP A 103 -2.59 39.78 -21.15
C ASP A 103 -2.91 40.14 -22.62
N ALA A 104 -4.14 39.86 -23.09
CA ALA A 104 -4.62 40.14 -24.45
C ALA A 104 -5.50 41.41 -24.51
#